data_AF-A0A314U6I0-F1
#
_entry.id   AF-A0A314U6I0-F1
#
_cell.length_a   1.000
_cell.length_b   1.000
_cell.length_c   1.000
_cell.angle_alpha   90.00
_cell.angle_beta   90.00
_cell.angle_gamma   90.00
#
_symmetry.space_group_name_H-M   'P 1'
#
loop_
_entity.id
_entity.type
_entity.pdbx_description
1 polymer ?
#
loop_
_entity_poly.entity_id
_entity_poly.type
_entity_poly.pdbx_seq_one_letter_code
_entity_poly.pdbx_strand_id
1 'polypeptide(L)'
;MMVVDGCFIVELFRKATNEVPIGADDPVFNTAWMQSALNKDLFLLENQLPWKVIDCLFHCTKEKDKPKSNHLLLLALKFFEIDAFNQDPHANRLLETKHLLDGIRNSLLASVPRSRN
;
A
#
# COMPACT_ATOMS: atom_id res chain seq x y z
N MET A 1 -10.00 -16.66 4.74
CA MET A 1 -9.84 -15.33 5.35
C MET A 1 -8.97 -14.41 4.49
N MET A 2 -7.79 -14.83 4.02
CA MET A 2 -6.86 -13.99 3.23
C MET A 2 -7.41 -13.21 2.01
N VAL A 3 -8.39 -13.73 1.27
CA VAL A 3 -8.90 -13.06 0.06
C VAL A 3 -9.70 -11.81 0.42
N VAL A 4 -10.54 -11.89 1.45
CA VAL A 4 -11.36 -10.76 1.92
C VAL A 4 -10.45 -9.68 2.50
N ASP A 5 -9.50 -10.09 3.34
CA ASP A 5 -8.50 -9.19 3.95
C ASP A 5 -7.64 -8.50 2.87
N GLY A 6 -7.21 -9.26 1.85
CA GLY A 6 -6.44 -8.73 0.73
C GLY A 6 -7.24 -7.76 -0.15
N CYS A 7 -8.52 -8.05 -0.42
CA CYS A 7 -9.41 -7.15 -1.14
C CYS A 7 -9.62 -5.85 -0.36
N PHE A 8 -9.80 -5.94 0.97
CA PHE A 8 -9.91 -4.77 1.84
C PHE A 8 -8.66 -3.89 1.74
N ILE A 9 -7.45 -4.46 1.81
CA ILE A 9 -6.19 -3.70 1.65
C ILE A 9 -6.12 -3.01 0.29
N VAL A 10 -6.49 -3.71 -0.79
CA VAL A 10 -6.49 -3.14 -2.15
C VAL A 10 -7.47 -1.98 -2.27
N GLU A 11 -8.69 -2.14 -1.75
CA GLU A 11 -9.72 -1.10 -1.76
C GLU A 11 -9.30 0.12 -0.93
N LEU A 12 -8.74 -0.13 0.26
CA LEU A 12 -8.21 0.90 1.16
C LEU A 12 -7.19 1.79 0.44
N PHE A 13 -6.18 1.17 -0.20
CA PHE A 13 -5.14 1.91 -0.91
C PHE A 13 -5.67 2.71 -2.10
N ARG A 14 -6.65 2.16 -2.85
CA ARG A 14 -7.27 2.87 -3.97
C ARG A 14 -8.13 4.05 -3.54
N LYS A 15 -8.88 3.91 -2.43
CA LYS A 15 -9.65 5.02 -1.85
C LYS A 15 -8.73 6.14 -1.39
N ALA A 16 -7.62 5.79 -0.73
CA ALA A 16 -6.63 6.76 -0.27
C ALA A 16 -5.95 7.56 -1.38
N THR A 17 -5.86 7.00 -2.59
CA THR A 17 -5.30 7.68 -3.77
C THR A 17 -6.36 8.28 -4.70
N ASN A 18 -7.63 8.32 -4.27
CA ASN A 18 -8.77 8.79 -5.05
C ASN A 18 -9.02 8.01 -6.35
N GLU A 19 -8.53 6.78 -6.47
CA GLU A 19 -8.88 5.88 -7.57
C GLU A 19 -10.31 5.32 -7.44
N VAL A 20 -10.77 5.17 -6.20
CA VAL A 20 -12.12 4.73 -5.85
C VAL A 20 -12.75 5.81 -4.97
N PRO A 21 -14.01 6.23 -5.23
CA PRO A 21 -14.69 7.19 -4.37
C PRO A 21 -14.80 6.69 -2.94
N ILE A 22 -14.59 7.59 -1.98
CA ILE A 22 -14.89 7.37 -0.57
C ILE A 22 -16.39 7.65 -0.39
N GLY A 23 -17.12 6.70 0.19
CA GLY A 23 -18.53 6.88 0.50
C GLY A 23 -18.72 7.86 1.66
N ALA A 24 -19.85 8.57 1.68
CA ALA A 24 -20.20 9.50 2.77
C ALA A 24 -20.29 8.80 4.14
N ASP A 25 -20.65 7.51 4.14
CA ASP A 25 -20.77 6.67 5.34
C ASP A 25 -19.58 5.73 5.53
N ASP A 26 -18.47 5.93 4.80
CA ASP A 26 -17.29 5.08 4.93
C ASP A 26 -16.62 5.30 6.29
N PRO A 27 -16.68 4.33 7.22
CA PRO A 27 -16.19 4.55 8.57
C PRO A 27 -14.67 4.70 8.61
N VAL A 28 -13.95 4.14 7.62
CA VAL A 28 -12.48 4.12 7.60
C VAL A 28 -11.93 5.52 7.37
N PHE A 29 -12.52 6.27 6.44
CA PHE A 29 -12.06 7.60 6.06
C PHE A 29 -12.82 8.74 6.76
N ASN A 30 -14.05 8.50 7.22
CA ASN A 30 -14.85 9.53 7.90
C ASN A 30 -14.73 9.49 9.43
N THR A 31 -13.96 8.54 9.99
CA THR A 31 -13.72 8.43 11.44
C THR A 31 -12.24 8.62 11.77
N ALA A 32 -11.92 9.75 12.43
CA ALA A 32 -10.53 10.17 12.66
C ALA A 32 -9.62 9.12 13.35
N TRP A 33 -10.16 8.33 14.29
CA TRP A 33 -9.38 7.31 14.99
C TRP A 33 -9.21 6.01 14.19
N MET A 34 -10.09 5.73 13.23
CA MET A 34 -10.11 4.46 12.52
C MET A 34 -8.91 4.32 11.59
N GLN A 35 -8.57 5.39 10.87
CA GLN A 35 -7.37 5.41 10.03
C GLN A 35 -6.09 5.19 10.87
N SER A 36 -6.00 5.82 12.04
CA SER A 36 -4.88 5.62 12.97
C SER A 36 -4.80 4.20 13.52
N ALA A 37 -5.94 3.56 13.81
CA ALA A 37 -5.99 2.17 14.26
C ALA A 37 -5.55 1.22 13.14
N LEU A 38 -6.10 1.39 11.92
CA LEU A 38 -5.74 0.60 10.76
C LEU A 38 -4.26 0.72 10.40
N ASN A 39 -3.68 1.92 10.48
CA ASN A 39 -2.25 2.11 10.27
C ASN A 39 -1.44 1.25 11.25
N LYS A 40 -1.77 1.28 12.55
CA LYS A 40 -1.08 0.47 13.55
C LYS A 40 -1.22 -1.03 13.24
N ASP A 41 -2.43 -1.47 12.92
CA ASP A 41 -2.71 -2.88 12.62
C ASP A 41 -1.95 -3.37 11.38
N LEU A 42 -1.90 -2.57 10.32
CA LEU A 42 -1.16 -2.88 9.09
C LEU A 42 0.36 -2.86 9.28
N PHE A 43 0.86 -2.22 10.34
CA PHE A 43 2.27 -2.23 10.74
C PHE A 43 2.64 -3.41 11.65
N LEU A 44 1.68 -4.19 12.13
CA LEU A 44 1.96 -5.42 12.87
C LEU A 44 2.42 -6.52 11.90
N LEU A 45 3.52 -7.20 12.24
CA LEU A 45 4.07 -8.29 11.43
C LEU A 45 3.12 -9.50 11.34
N GLU A 46 2.30 -9.73 12.36
CA GLU A 46 1.29 -10.79 12.39
C GLU A 46 0.14 -10.54 11.41
N ASN A 47 -0.14 -9.29 11.05
CA ASN A 47 -1.19 -8.90 10.10
C ASN A 47 -0.68 -8.81 8.64
N GLN A 48 0.52 -9.34 8.37
CA GLN A 48 1.09 -9.30 7.02
C GLN A 48 0.55 -10.44 6.15
N LEU A 49 0.04 -10.07 4.98
CA LEU A 49 -0.29 -11.02 3.92
C LEU A 49 0.89 -11.19 2.95
N PRO A 50 1.05 -12.36 2.32
CA PRO A 50 2.01 -12.55 1.25
C PRO A 50 1.76 -11.54 0.11
N TRP A 51 2.80 -10.83 -0.30
CA TRP A 51 2.70 -9.76 -1.30
C TRP A 51 2.08 -10.26 -2.61
N LYS A 52 2.45 -11.46 -3.05
CA LYS A 52 1.91 -12.10 -4.26
C LYS A 52 0.38 -12.21 -4.23
N VAL A 53 -0.22 -12.43 -3.05
CA VAL A 53 -1.68 -12.52 -2.91
C VAL A 53 -2.31 -11.15 -3.15
N ILE A 54 -1.79 -10.12 -2.49
CA ILE A 54 -2.31 -8.74 -2.63
C ILE A 54 -2.10 -8.24 -4.07
N ASP A 55 -0.94 -8.53 -4.67
CA ASP A 55 -0.61 -8.15 -6.05
C ASP A 55 -1.54 -8.83 -7.06
N CYS A 56 -1.82 -10.13 -6.90
CA CYS A 56 -2.83 -10.82 -7.71
C CYS A 56 -4.20 -10.16 -7.58
N LEU A 57 -4.67 -9.90 -6.36
CA LEU A 57 -5.98 -9.26 -6.12
C LEU A 57 -6.04 -7.85 -6.69
N PHE A 58 -4.95 -7.08 -6.60
CA PHE A 58 -4.84 -5.76 -7.20
C PHE A 58 -5.05 -5.80 -8.71
N HIS A 59 -4.45 -6.78 -9.40
CA HIS A 59 -4.62 -6.95 -10.84
C HIS A 59 -6.01 -7.49 -11.21
N CYS A 60 -6.59 -8.38 -10.40
CA CYS A 60 -7.94 -8.92 -10.62
C CYS A 60 -9.05 -7.89 -10.43
N THR A 61 -8.86 -6.90 -9.56
CA THR A 61 -9.88 -5.88 -9.23
C THR A 61 -9.75 -4.63 -10.08
N LYS A 62 -8.83 -4.59 -11.06
CA LYS A 62 -8.56 -3.41 -11.87
C LYS A 62 -9.73 -3.06 -12.78
N GLU A 63 -10.17 -1.80 -12.75
CA GLU A 63 -11.14 -1.28 -13.73
C GLU A 63 -10.49 -1.15 -15.11
N LYS A 64 -11.20 -1.59 -16.15
CA LYS A 64 -10.67 -1.63 -17.53
C LYS A 64 -10.38 -0.25 -18.12
N ASP A 65 -11.08 0.78 -17.63
CA ASP A 65 -11.13 2.11 -18.24
C ASP A 65 -10.37 3.19 -17.46
N LYS A 66 -9.76 2.86 -16.31
CA LYS A 66 -9.00 3.82 -15.50
C LYS A 66 -7.51 3.85 -15.85
N PRO A 67 -6.87 5.03 -15.80
CA PRO A 67 -5.42 5.14 -15.98
C PRO A 67 -4.73 4.23 -14.98
N LYS A 68 -3.74 3.49 -15.45
CA LYS A 68 -3.09 2.46 -14.66
C LYS A 68 -2.33 3.10 -13.49
N SER A 69 -2.79 2.90 -12.27
CA SER A 69 -1.88 2.91 -11.13
C SER A 69 -1.02 1.65 -11.23
N ASN A 70 0.17 1.83 -11.78
CA ASN A 70 1.00 0.70 -12.22
C ASN A 70 1.65 -0.08 -11.06
N HIS A 71 1.58 0.43 -9.82
CA HIS A 71 2.33 -0.15 -8.71
C HIS A 71 1.53 -0.11 -7.40
N LEU A 72 1.05 -1.28 -6.95
CA LEU A 72 0.43 -1.47 -5.63
C LEU A 72 1.27 -0.86 -4.49
N LEU A 73 2.59 -1.01 -4.56
CA LEU A 73 3.53 -0.45 -3.59
C LEU A 73 3.48 1.08 -3.55
N LEU A 74 3.28 1.76 -4.68
CA LEU A 74 3.16 3.22 -4.70
C LEU A 74 1.89 3.69 -3.98
N LEU A 75 0.78 2.95 -4.12
CA LEU A 75 -0.47 3.28 -3.43
C LEU A 75 -0.34 3.06 -1.93
N ALA A 76 0.28 1.95 -1.53
CA ALA A 76 0.61 1.68 -0.14
C ALA A 76 1.46 2.81 0.47
N LEU A 77 2.52 3.24 -0.23
CA LEU A 77 3.39 4.32 0.25
C LEU A 77 2.63 5.65 0.39
N LYS A 78 1.77 5.99 -0.57
CA LYS A 78 0.90 7.17 -0.47
C LYS A 78 -0.05 7.10 0.71
N PHE A 79 -0.66 5.94 0.97
CA PHE A 79 -1.59 5.75 2.08
C PHE A 79 -0.92 5.99 3.44
N PHE A 80 0.34 5.57 3.61
CA PHE A 80 1.08 5.80 4.85
C PHE A 80 1.70 7.20 4.97
N GLU A 81 1.32 8.14 4.10
CA GLU A 81 1.74 9.54 4.08
C GLU A 81 3.28 9.73 4.11
N ILE A 82 3.86 9.85 2.92
CA ILE A 82 5.31 9.87 2.62
C ILE A 82 6.09 11.04 3.25
N ASP A 83 5.50 11.87 4.11
CA ASP A 83 6.26 12.83 4.92
C ASP A 83 7.26 12.14 5.86
N ALA A 84 7.02 10.86 6.20
CA ALA A 84 7.94 10.05 7.01
C ALA A 84 9.29 9.73 6.31
N PHE A 85 9.41 9.89 4.99
CA PHE A 85 10.54 9.32 4.24
C PHE A 85 11.35 10.29 3.37
N ASN A 86 10.86 11.52 3.12
CA ASN A 86 11.59 12.58 2.37
C ASN A 86 12.21 12.13 1.02
N GLN A 87 11.70 11.07 0.41
CA GLN A 87 12.37 10.37 -0.70
C GLN A 87 11.34 9.97 -1.76
N ASP A 88 11.69 10.18 -3.05
CA ASP A 88 10.89 9.72 -4.18
C ASP A 88 10.91 8.18 -4.21
N PRO A 89 9.74 7.51 -4.04
CA PRO A 89 9.70 6.07 -3.98
C PRO A 89 10.08 5.45 -5.33
N HIS A 90 11.31 4.94 -5.42
CA HIS A 90 11.78 4.19 -6.57
C HIS A 90 11.16 2.78 -6.59
N ALA A 91 9.98 2.66 -7.21
CA ALA A 91 9.28 1.39 -7.43
C ALA A 91 10.06 0.39 -8.33
N ASN A 92 11.20 0.78 -8.91
CA ASN A 92 11.96 -0.01 -9.88
C ASN A 92 12.88 -1.08 -9.27
N ARG A 93 12.96 -1.18 -7.94
CA ARG A 93 13.66 -2.27 -7.24
C ARG A 93 12.70 -3.09 -6.40
N LEU A 94 11.70 -3.69 -7.06
CA LEU A 94 10.98 -4.82 -6.50
C LEU A 94 11.94 -6.02 -6.45
N LEU A 95 12.88 -6.01 -5.49
CA LEU A 95 13.37 -7.24 -4.88
C LEU A 95 12.15 -8.10 -4.51
N GLU A 96 12.32 -9.41 -4.44
CA GLU A 96 11.24 -10.38 -4.16
C GLU A 96 10.49 -10.00 -2.86
N THR A 97 9.49 -9.13 -2.99
CA THR A 97 8.82 -8.49 -1.85
C THR A 97 7.96 -9.54 -1.22
N LYS A 98 8.18 -9.79 0.07
CA LYS A 98 7.50 -10.88 0.77
C LYS A 98 6.12 -10.47 1.26
N HIS A 99 5.99 -9.25 1.75
CA HIS A 99 4.77 -8.66 2.29
C HIS A 99 4.86 -7.12 2.28
N LEU A 100 3.80 -6.44 2.70
CA LEU A 100 3.67 -4.97 2.67
C LEU A 100 4.85 -4.26 3.33
N LEU A 101 5.18 -4.60 4.58
CA LEU A 101 6.27 -3.95 5.32
C LEU A 101 7.66 -4.23 4.73
N ASP A 102 7.88 -5.39 4.13
CA ASP A 102 9.13 -5.68 3.40
C ASP A 102 9.24 -4.78 2.15
N GLY A 103 8.13 -4.57 1.44
CA GLY A 103 8.06 -3.65 0.30
C GLY A 103 8.36 -2.21 0.69
N ILE A 104 7.75 -1.73 1.78
CA ILE A 104 8.03 -0.40 2.33
C ILE A 104 9.51 -0.29 2.71
N ARG A 105 10.04 -1.22 3.51
CA ARG A 105 11.46 -1.25 3.91
C ARG A 105 12.40 -1.20 2.70
N ASN A 106 12.15 -2.00 1.67
CA ASN A 106 12.97 -2.04 0.47
C ASN A 106 12.92 -0.73 -0.31
N SER A 107 11.77 -0.06 -0.36
CA SER A 107 11.64 1.29 -0.94
C SER A 107 12.54 2.30 -0.21
N LEU A 108 12.57 2.26 1.13
CA LEU A 108 13.38 3.19 1.94
C LEU A 108 14.89 2.95 1.80
N LEU A 109 15.29 1.68 1.69
CA LEU A 109 16.70 1.35 1.49
C LEU A 109 17.18 1.70 0.08
N ALA A 110 16.29 1.67 -0.91
CA ALA A 110 16.62 2.02 -2.28
C ALA A 110 16.88 3.53 -2.45
N SER A 111 16.32 4.36 -1.59
CA SER A 111 16.42 5.81 -1.67
C SER A 111 17.64 6.38 -0.93
N VAL A 112 18.29 5.60 -0.05
CA VAL A 112 19.59 5.98 0.53
C VAL A 112 20.69 5.87 -0.54
N PRO A 113 21.42 6.95 -0.88
CA PRO A 113 22.52 6.86 -1.83
C PRO A 113 23.59 5.92 -1.28
N ARG A 114 23.90 4.85 -2.01
CA ARG A 114 25.06 4.00 -1.69
C ARG A 114 26.31 4.87 -1.78
N SER A 115 26.88 5.22 -0.63
CA SER A 115 28.28 5.62 -0.55
C SER A 115 29.10 4.55 -1.27
N ARG A 116 29.66 4.90 -2.42
CA ARG A 116 30.66 4.10 -3.11
C ARG A 116 31.95 4.23 -2.30
N ASN A 117 32.30 3.18 -1.56
CA ASN A 117 33.68 2.92 -1.16
C ASN A 117 34.43 2.25 -2.30
#